data_AF-A0A9E5ITQ0-F1
#
_entry.id   AF-A0A9E5ITQ0-F1
#
_cell.length_a   1.000
_cell.length_b   1.000
_cell.length_c   1.000
_cell.angle_alpha   90.00
_cell.angle_beta   90.00
_cell.angle_gamma   90.00
#
_symmetry.space_group_name_H-M   'P 1'
#
loop_
_entity.id
_entity.type
_entity.pdbx_description
1 polymer ?
#
loop_
_entity_poly.entity_id
_entity_poly.type
_entity_poly.pdbx_seq_one_letter_code
_entity_poly.pdbx_strand_id
1 'polypeptide(L)'
;TDSKDFVLRTNNVERLRVSSGGIVTLAPASPMATGQLRFSELAISGTGYVGFRAPATVSSSVVYTLPDGAPTANGYVLSSTTGGVLSWVDPAAALGGANLTTASLTTNALTVNGTTAINTTGSAATTIGNLADAASAVTINTGSSGGFTLGGLPTGSGSDDVLLIDPTTNKVKRVAASTFATGANWSLSGNANTDPANNFLGTNNVERLRVAANGAVSIGDSNFNTATLSIRAENTRGVSVVQPSTGVGTALYYQSNFGKLVSWNRYGGDDSFFIAANGALGQIVFGGTNDLIFTPNLSIGSYTVDARLRVNPTAAQKGVIVQAAASQSANLLELQDSAGTVLTSVNASGAVRAPNLALTGLATGAGTDDVLVIDGSNNVKRVAASTFATGANWSLSGNANTDPANNFLGT
;
A
#
# COMPACT_ATOMS: atom_id res chain seq x y z
N THR A 1 52.18 1.54 103.80
CA THR A 1 51.42 2.17 102.70
C THR A 1 49.95 2.06 103.06
N ASP A 2 49.26 3.18 103.17
CA ASP A 2 47.92 3.24 103.74
C ASP A 2 46.89 2.68 102.74
N SER A 3 46.50 1.41 102.93
CA SER A 3 45.51 0.72 102.09
C SER A 3 44.09 0.93 102.64
N LYS A 4 43.75 2.16 103.02
CA LYS A 4 42.43 2.51 103.54
C LYS A 4 41.61 3.22 102.46
N ASP A 5 40.35 2.86 102.36
CA ASP A 5 39.41 3.49 101.45
C ASP A 5 38.93 4.84 102.02
N PHE A 6 38.73 5.84 101.17
CA PHE A 6 38.03 7.07 101.54
C PHE A 6 36.54 6.89 101.27
N VAL A 7 35.69 7.07 102.30
CA VAL A 7 34.24 6.84 102.19
C VAL A 7 33.46 8.07 102.65
N LEU A 8 32.61 8.61 101.78
CA LEU A 8 31.65 9.65 102.11
C LEU A 8 30.27 9.04 102.34
N ARG A 9 29.66 9.32 103.50
CA ARG A 9 28.29 8.94 103.84
C ARG A 9 27.43 10.17 104.09
N THR A 10 26.17 10.13 103.69
CA THR A 10 25.14 11.09 104.10
C THR A 10 23.90 10.35 104.56
N ASN A 11 23.30 10.77 105.67
CA ASN A 11 22.16 10.09 106.30
C ASN A 11 22.43 8.59 106.58
N ASN A 12 23.66 8.27 107.01
CA ASN A 12 24.15 6.91 107.23
C ASN A 12 24.15 6.00 105.98
N VAL A 13 23.99 6.57 104.78
CA VAL A 13 24.08 5.86 103.50
C VAL A 13 25.38 6.26 102.80
N GLU A 14 26.13 5.27 102.33
CA GLU A 14 27.32 5.50 101.51
C GLU A 14 26.97 6.16 100.19
N ARG A 15 27.72 7.19 99.80
CA ARG A 15 27.50 7.97 98.56
C ARG A 15 28.65 7.85 97.58
N LEU A 16 29.87 7.90 98.10
CA LEU A 16 31.10 7.87 97.32
C LEU A 16 32.14 7.04 98.08
N ARG A 17 32.85 6.17 97.37
CA ARG A 17 34.06 5.51 97.86
C ARG A 17 35.19 5.69 96.87
N VAL A 18 36.37 6.04 97.37
CA VAL A 18 37.64 5.89 96.65
C VAL A 18 38.37 4.73 97.30
N SER A 19 38.51 3.62 96.57
CA SER A 19 39.22 2.45 97.11
C SER A 19 40.72 2.71 97.18
N SER A 20 41.43 1.96 98.02
CA SER A 20 42.90 1.95 98.05
C SER A 20 43.55 1.55 96.71
N GLY A 21 42.80 0.94 95.79
CA GLY A 21 43.18 0.67 94.41
C GLY A 21 42.88 1.81 93.41
N GLY A 22 42.42 2.97 93.88
CA GLY A 22 42.17 4.15 93.05
C GLY A 22 40.82 4.18 92.32
N ILE A 23 39.91 3.23 92.60
CA ILE A 23 38.60 3.17 91.94
C ILE A 23 37.61 4.07 92.68
N VAL A 24 36.94 4.94 91.92
CA VAL A 24 35.85 5.77 92.43
C VAL A 24 34.51 5.08 92.18
N THR A 25 33.77 4.79 93.25
CA THR A 25 32.42 4.18 93.18
C THR A 25 31.37 5.17 93.66
N LEU A 26 30.32 5.35 92.87
CA LEU A 26 29.13 6.14 93.23
C LEU A 26 28.04 5.18 93.67
N ALA A 27 27.70 5.22 94.95
CA ALA A 27 26.71 4.33 95.52
C ALA A 27 25.27 4.84 95.24
N PRO A 28 24.30 3.92 95.02
CA PRO A 28 22.88 4.24 94.91
C PRO A 28 22.39 5.12 96.06
N ALA A 29 21.60 6.14 95.75
CA ALA A 29 21.00 7.02 96.77
C ALA A 29 19.90 6.31 97.58
N SER A 30 19.29 5.29 96.98
CA SER A 30 18.27 4.41 97.55
C SER A 30 18.21 3.13 96.72
N PRO A 31 17.52 2.07 97.17
CA PRO A 31 17.30 0.86 96.38
C PRO A 31 16.61 1.09 95.02
N MET A 32 16.00 2.26 94.82
CA MET A 32 15.29 2.63 93.59
C MET A 32 16.01 3.72 92.77
N ALA A 33 17.23 4.13 93.15
CA ALA A 33 17.98 5.19 92.48
C ALA A 33 19.43 4.79 92.24
N THR A 34 19.81 4.58 90.97
CA THR A 34 21.18 4.19 90.59
C THR A 34 22.20 5.30 90.82
N GLY A 35 23.46 4.92 91.00
CA GLY A 35 24.57 5.86 91.11
C GLY A 35 24.73 6.69 89.83
N GLN A 36 25.03 7.98 89.99
CA GLN A 36 25.28 8.88 88.87
C GLN A 36 26.28 9.98 89.21
N LEU A 37 27.06 10.38 88.22
CA LEU A 37 27.88 11.60 88.23
C LEU A 37 27.09 12.73 87.59
N ARG A 38 27.13 13.93 88.18
CA ARG A 38 26.44 15.13 87.66
C ARG A 38 27.41 16.31 87.60
N PHE A 39 27.36 17.03 86.49
CA PHE A 39 28.00 18.31 86.25
C PHE A 39 26.90 19.35 86.08
N SER A 40 26.65 20.14 87.12
CA SER A 40 25.63 21.20 87.09
C SER A 40 26.04 22.31 86.13
N GLU A 41 25.05 22.94 85.49
CA GLU A 41 25.27 24.18 84.76
C GLU A 41 25.63 25.34 85.70
N LEU A 42 25.98 26.50 85.14
CA LEU A 42 26.25 27.70 85.94
C LEU A 42 24.98 28.07 86.74
N ALA A 43 25.14 28.40 88.03
CA ALA A 43 24.01 28.70 88.90
C ALA A 43 23.13 29.87 88.42
N ILE A 44 23.69 30.78 87.60
CA ILE A 44 22.95 31.88 86.96
C ILE A 44 22.17 31.43 85.71
N SER A 45 22.57 30.33 85.10
CA SER A 45 21.98 29.79 83.86
C SER A 45 20.81 28.85 84.14
N GLY A 46 20.73 28.26 85.34
CA GLY A 46 19.59 27.46 85.77
C GLY A 46 19.95 26.36 86.79
N THR A 47 19.17 25.27 86.77
CA THR A 47 19.31 24.11 87.68
C THR A 47 19.59 22.79 86.94
N GLY A 48 19.83 22.86 85.63
CA GLY A 48 20.17 21.76 84.75
C GLY A 48 21.55 21.17 85.04
N TYR A 49 21.78 19.96 84.51
CA TYR A 49 23.07 19.27 84.62
C TYR A 49 23.27 18.27 83.46
N VAL A 50 24.52 17.98 83.13
CA VAL A 50 24.92 16.83 82.31
C VAL A 50 25.44 15.72 83.23
N GLY A 51 25.16 14.45 82.95
CA GLY A 51 25.59 13.39 83.84
C GLY A 51 25.69 12.01 83.21
N PHE A 52 26.42 11.13 83.90
CA PHE A 52 26.55 9.71 83.57
C PHE A 52 25.87 8.89 84.66
N ARG A 53 24.99 7.96 84.27
CA ARG A 53 24.16 7.17 85.19
C ARG A 53 24.28 5.69 84.89
N ALA A 54 24.39 4.86 85.93
CA ALA A 54 24.33 3.41 85.79
C ALA A 54 22.91 2.92 85.42
N PRO A 55 22.75 1.88 84.59
CA PRO A 55 21.45 1.26 84.32
C PRO A 55 20.80 0.70 85.58
N ALA A 56 19.47 0.58 85.59
CA ALA A 56 18.72 0.00 86.72
C ALA A 56 19.11 -1.47 86.99
N THR A 57 19.47 -2.20 85.94
CA THR A 57 19.92 -3.60 85.99
C THR A 57 21.08 -3.80 85.02
N VAL A 58 22.12 -4.52 85.44
CA VAL A 58 23.23 -4.94 84.57
C VAL A 58 23.45 -6.44 84.78
N SER A 59 23.41 -7.24 83.72
CA SER A 59 23.53 -8.71 83.78
C SER A 59 24.95 -9.19 84.08
N SER A 60 25.97 -8.41 83.70
CA SER A 60 27.38 -8.61 84.03
C SER A 60 28.08 -7.26 84.12
N SER A 61 29.12 -7.12 84.95
CA SER A 61 29.90 -5.88 84.99
C SER A 61 30.46 -5.54 83.59
N VAL A 62 30.22 -4.31 83.13
CA VAL A 62 30.75 -3.79 81.86
C VAL A 62 31.64 -2.60 82.16
N VAL A 63 32.83 -2.57 81.57
CA VAL A 63 33.77 -1.44 81.66
C VAL A 63 33.91 -0.84 80.27
N TYR A 64 33.55 0.43 80.12
CA TYR A 64 33.78 1.16 78.87
C TYR A 64 35.20 1.73 78.86
N THR A 65 36.09 1.12 78.08
CA THR A 65 37.49 1.57 77.96
C THR A 65 37.59 2.59 76.83
N LEU A 66 38.03 3.81 77.16
CA LEU A 66 38.22 4.88 76.18
C LEU A 66 39.34 4.57 75.17
N PRO A 67 39.31 5.17 73.97
CA PRO A 67 40.42 5.07 73.01
C PRO A 67 41.72 5.65 73.57
N ASP A 68 42.86 5.17 73.08
CA ASP A 68 44.21 5.60 73.46
C ASP A 68 44.60 6.98 72.91
N GLY A 69 43.82 7.53 71.98
CA GLY A 69 44.03 8.85 71.38
C GLY A 69 42.75 9.65 71.15
N ALA A 70 42.94 10.94 70.84
CA ALA A 70 41.90 11.80 70.30
C ALA A 70 41.49 11.32 68.89
N PRO A 71 40.29 11.69 68.40
CA PRO A 71 39.92 11.36 67.03
C PRO A 71 40.86 12.05 66.04
N THR A 72 41.12 11.40 64.90
CA THR A 72 42.01 11.94 63.86
C THR A 72 41.40 13.12 63.10
N ALA A 73 40.08 13.32 63.21
CA ALA A 73 39.38 14.50 62.71
C ALA A 73 38.13 14.83 63.54
N ASN A 74 37.64 16.06 63.41
CA ASN A 74 36.38 16.49 64.02
C ASN A 74 35.19 15.70 63.44
N GLY A 75 34.19 15.42 64.28
CA GLY A 75 32.95 14.74 63.87
C GLY A 75 32.93 13.22 64.05
N TYR A 76 34.03 12.62 64.53
CA TYR A 76 34.07 11.20 64.88
C TYR A 76 33.19 10.90 66.11
N VAL A 77 32.64 9.69 66.14
CA VAL A 77 31.79 9.20 67.26
C VAL A 77 32.48 8.06 67.99
N LEU A 78 32.19 7.90 69.28
CA LEU A 78 32.61 6.72 70.03
C LEU A 78 31.66 5.56 69.73
N SER A 79 32.20 4.47 69.19
CA SER A 79 31.50 3.21 69.02
C SER A 79 32.01 2.19 70.04
N SER A 80 31.11 1.38 70.60
CA SER A 80 31.44 0.34 71.59
C SER A 80 31.32 -1.06 70.99
N THR A 81 32.27 -1.93 71.34
CA THR A 81 32.06 -3.39 71.23
C THR A 81 31.15 -3.89 72.36
N THR A 82 30.65 -5.13 72.25
CA THR A 82 29.90 -5.79 73.34
C THR A 82 30.74 -6.02 74.60
N GLY A 83 32.07 -6.01 74.48
CA GLY A 83 33.00 -6.07 75.61
C GLY A 83 33.34 -4.71 76.24
N GLY A 84 32.78 -3.61 75.75
CA GLY A 84 33.00 -2.26 76.29
C GLY A 84 34.25 -1.53 75.77
N VAL A 85 35.00 -2.09 74.82
CA VAL A 85 36.08 -1.34 74.17
C VAL A 85 35.47 -0.26 73.28
N LEU A 86 35.82 1.00 73.53
CA LEU A 86 35.41 2.14 72.72
C LEU A 86 36.46 2.48 71.66
N SER A 87 36.02 2.94 70.49
CA SER A 87 36.89 3.41 69.41
C SER A 87 36.29 4.61 68.71
N TRP A 88 37.13 5.57 68.27
CA TRP A 88 36.70 6.65 67.40
C TRP A 88 36.43 6.11 66.01
N VAL A 89 35.21 6.28 65.53
CA VAL A 89 34.80 5.83 64.20
C VAL A 89 34.34 7.04 63.41
N ASP A 90 34.82 7.16 62.18
CA ASP A 90 34.24 8.07 61.19
C ASP A 90 32.80 7.61 60.93
N PRO A 91 31.77 8.44 61.20
CA PRO A 91 30.40 8.07 60.94
C PRO A 91 30.16 7.63 59.50
N ALA A 92 30.90 8.17 58.52
CA ALA A 92 30.79 7.76 57.11
C ALA A 92 31.38 6.36 56.87
N ALA A 93 32.48 6.01 57.55
CA ALA A 93 33.09 4.68 57.47
C ALA A 93 32.31 3.63 58.30
N ALA A 94 31.65 4.04 59.39
CA ALA A 94 30.74 3.20 60.17
C ALA A 94 29.55 2.68 59.34
N LEU A 95 29.19 3.41 58.28
CA LEU A 95 28.16 3.06 57.31
C LEU A 95 28.69 2.23 56.13
N GLY A 96 29.96 1.77 56.19
CA GLY A 96 30.72 1.10 55.14
C GLY A 96 30.13 -0.24 54.68
N GLY A 97 29.00 -0.18 53.96
CA GLY A 97 28.20 -1.32 53.52
C GLY A 97 26.79 -1.33 54.10
N ALA A 98 26.18 -0.16 54.35
CA ALA A 98 24.81 -0.06 54.80
C ALA A 98 23.86 -0.83 53.86
N ASN A 99 23.45 -2.01 54.30
CA ASN A 99 22.20 -2.61 53.86
C ASN A 99 21.11 -1.72 54.48
N LEU A 100 20.62 -0.76 53.70
CA LEU A 100 19.67 0.24 54.14
C LEU A 100 18.28 -0.43 54.28
N THR A 101 18.12 -1.30 55.26
CA THR A 101 16.95 -2.19 55.36
C THR A 101 15.70 -1.46 55.87
N THR A 102 15.86 -0.33 56.57
CA THR A 102 14.74 0.37 57.24
C THR A 102 14.90 1.89 57.39
N ALA A 103 15.96 2.51 56.86
CA ALA A 103 16.17 3.95 57.03
C ALA A 103 15.41 4.75 55.94
N SER A 104 14.39 5.49 56.34
CA SER A 104 13.81 6.55 55.52
C SER A 104 14.73 7.78 55.59
N LEU A 105 15.49 8.06 54.53
CA LEU A 105 16.18 9.35 54.39
C LEU A 105 15.15 10.38 53.94
N THR A 106 14.61 11.13 54.90
CA THR A 106 13.50 12.07 54.66
C THR A 106 13.94 13.44 54.14
N THR A 107 15.25 13.75 54.08
CA THR A 107 15.71 15.14 53.87
C THR A 107 16.89 15.35 52.92
N ASN A 108 17.61 14.31 52.45
CA ASN A 108 18.77 14.48 51.56
C ASN A 108 18.67 13.60 50.31
N ALA A 109 19.07 14.14 49.15
CA ALA A 109 19.26 13.36 47.94
C ALA A 109 20.37 12.32 48.18
N LEU A 110 20.04 11.04 48.04
CA LEU A 110 21.04 9.98 48.02
C LEU A 110 21.71 9.95 46.63
N THR A 111 22.96 10.38 46.56
CA THR A 111 23.77 10.24 45.34
C THR A 111 24.47 8.88 45.37
N VAL A 112 24.18 8.01 44.39
CA VAL A 112 24.87 6.71 44.25
C VAL A 112 25.80 6.75 43.04
N ASN A 113 27.11 6.78 43.30
CA ASN A 113 28.15 6.94 42.26
C ASN A 113 28.64 5.61 41.66
N GLY A 114 27.83 4.54 41.69
CA GLY A 114 28.24 3.22 41.22
C GLY A 114 27.08 2.26 40.93
N THR A 115 27.43 1.05 40.49
CA THR A 115 26.43 0.00 40.20
C THR A 115 25.61 -0.29 41.45
N THR A 116 24.31 -0.06 41.35
CA THR A 116 23.36 -0.30 42.44
C THR A 116 22.51 -1.50 42.09
N ALA A 117 22.56 -2.54 42.91
CA ALA A 117 21.67 -3.68 42.76
C ALA A 117 20.38 -3.39 43.52
N ILE A 118 19.25 -3.29 42.81
CA ILE A 118 17.95 -3.00 43.41
C ILE A 118 17.11 -4.27 43.35
N ASN A 119 16.62 -4.73 44.51
CA ASN A 119 15.69 -5.87 44.61
C ASN A 119 16.18 -7.15 43.90
N THR A 120 17.40 -7.57 44.21
CA THR A 120 18.06 -8.74 43.61
C THR A 120 17.42 -10.08 43.96
N THR A 121 16.53 -10.13 44.95
CA THR A 121 15.83 -11.35 45.39
C THR A 121 14.42 -11.50 44.80
N GLY A 122 13.96 -10.50 44.03
CA GLY A 122 12.76 -10.59 43.18
C GLY A 122 11.41 -10.79 43.89
N SER A 123 11.35 -10.73 45.22
CA SER A 123 10.14 -11.08 45.98
C SER A 123 9.25 -9.88 46.38
N ALA A 124 9.73 -8.64 46.20
CA ALA A 124 8.96 -7.43 46.54
C ALA A 124 8.84 -6.47 45.35
N ALA A 125 7.78 -5.65 45.29
CA ALA A 125 7.67 -4.58 44.30
C ALA A 125 8.70 -3.48 44.58
N THR A 126 9.43 -3.04 43.55
CA THR A 126 10.36 -1.90 43.65
C THR A 126 9.69 -0.65 43.10
N THR A 127 9.51 0.36 43.94
CA THR A 127 9.09 1.70 43.51
C THR A 127 10.30 2.62 43.39
N ILE A 128 10.59 3.10 42.17
CA ILE A 128 11.60 4.13 41.91
C ILE A 128 10.85 5.40 41.50
N GLY A 129 10.86 6.44 42.35
CA GLY A 129 10.15 7.72 42.14
C GLY A 129 9.52 8.29 43.42
N ASN A 130 9.20 9.60 43.41
CA ASN A 130 8.52 10.27 44.53
C ASN A 130 7.00 10.07 44.44
N LEU A 131 6.37 9.53 45.49
CA LEU A 131 4.92 9.32 45.54
C LEU A 131 4.14 10.62 45.81
N ALA A 132 4.79 11.67 46.35
CA ALA A 132 4.11 12.83 46.91
C ALA A 132 3.99 14.05 45.98
N ASP A 133 4.77 14.12 44.89
CA ASP A 133 4.75 15.29 44.00
C ASP A 133 4.95 14.87 42.53
N ALA A 134 3.86 14.89 41.76
CA ALA A 134 3.77 14.38 40.39
C ALA A 134 4.59 15.20 39.35
N ALA A 135 5.40 16.16 39.79
CA ALA A 135 6.08 17.13 38.94
C ALA A 135 7.43 16.66 38.38
N SER A 136 8.09 15.65 38.97
CA SER A 136 9.42 15.18 38.53
C SER A 136 9.34 13.79 37.92
N ALA A 137 9.49 13.69 36.60
CA ALA A 137 9.58 12.41 35.93
C ALA A 137 10.80 11.62 36.42
N VAL A 138 10.70 10.29 36.45
CA VAL A 138 11.87 9.42 36.58
C VAL A 138 12.68 9.53 35.30
N THR A 139 13.80 10.23 35.35
CA THR A 139 14.72 10.38 34.21
C THR A 139 15.79 9.30 34.25
N ILE A 140 15.80 8.42 33.25
CA ILE A 140 16.87 7.44 33.04
C ILE A 140 17.75 7.94 31.89
N ASN A 141 18.91 8.51 32.22
CA ASN A 141 19.83 9.06 31.21
C ASN A 141 20.88 8.01 30.84
N THR A 142 20.68 7.31 29.72
CA THR A 142 21.57 6.21 29.29
C THR A 142 22.75 6.69 28.41
N GLY A 143 22.85 7.99 28.12
CA GLY A 143 23.84 8.54 27.20
C GLY A 143 23.58 8.16 25.74
N SER A 144 24.44 8.59 24.81
CA SER A 144 24.26 8.35 23.37
C SER A 144 24.56 6.91 22.93
N SER A 145 25.22 6.13 23.78
CA SER A 145 25.61 4.74 23.51
C SER A 145 24.93 3.71 24.42
N GLY A 146 24.26 4.13 25.50
CA GLY A 146 23.51 3.24 26.38
C GLY A 146 22.04 3.16 25.99
N GLY A 147 21.44 1.98 26.12
CA GLY A 147 20.02 1.73 25.87
C GLY A 147 19.24 1.42 27.14
N PHE A 148 17.92 1.60 27.10
CA PHE A 148 17.01 1.10 28.10
C PHE A 148 16.57 -0.33 27.75
N THR A 149 16.99 -1.31 28.54
CA THR A 149 16.65 -2.73 28.31
C THR A 149 15.54 -3.17 29.27
N LEU A 150 14.44 -3.69 28.73
CA LEU A 150 13.35 -4.31 29.49
C LEU A 150 13.41 -5.83 29.35
N GLY A 151 13.90 -6.53 30.37
CA GLY A 151 13.94 -7.99 30.41
C GLY A 151 12.64 -8.61 30.93
N GLY A 152 12.33 -9.84 30.50
CA GLY A 152 11.20 -10.61 31.04
C GLY A 152 9.81 -10.11 30.61
N LEU A 153 9.73 -9.30 29.54
CA LEU A 153 8.45 -8.92 28.97
C LEU A 153 7.72 -10.17 28.47
N PRO A 154 6.46 -10.42 28.90
CA PRO A 154 5.67 -11.52 28.39
C PRO A 154 5.39 -11.34 26.89
N THR A 155 5.13 -12.44 26.18
CA THR A 155 4.66 -12.37 24.79
C THR A 155 3.33 -11.63 24.73
N GLY A 156 3.24 -10.61 23.91
CA GLY A 156 2.09 -9.72 23.94
C GLY A 156 0.79 -10.34 23.43
N SER A 157 -0.34 -9.81 23.90
CA SER A 157 -1.68 -10.10 23.41
C SER A 157 -2.18 -9.03 22.45
N GLY A 158 -3.25 -9.30 21.70
CA GLY A 158 -3.89 -8.31 20.82
C GLY A 158 -4.52 -7.12 21.56
N SER A 159 -4.54 -7.11 22.90
CA SER A 159 -5.03 -6.00 23.73
C SER A 159 -3.90 -5.16 24.34
N ASP A 160 -2.65 -5.46 24.02
CA ASP A 160 -1.51 -4.81 24.65
C ASP A 160 -1.27 -3.41 24.07
N ASP A 161 -1.14 -2.44 24.98
CA ASP A 161 -0.88 -1.05 24.64
C ASP A 161 0.51 -0.84 24.02
N VAL A 162 0.64 0.22 23.22
CA VAL A 162 1.93 0.62 22.61
C VAL A 162 2.49 1.83 23.34
N LEU A 163 3.81 1.86 23.51
CA LEU A 163 4.53 3.03 24.01
C LEU A 163 5.02 3.87 22.82
N LEU A 164 4.73 5.17 22.83
CA LEU A 164 5.24 6.12 21.85
C LEU A 164 6.07 7.20 22.56
N ILE A 165 6.98 7.81 21.82
CA ILE A 165 7.71 9.00 22.27
C ILE A 165 7.01 10.22 21.68
N ASP A 166 6.58 11.15 22.53
CA ASP A 166 6.10 12.45 22.07
C ASP A 166 7.30 13.28 21.60
N PRO A 167 7.40 13.64 20.30
CA PRO A 167 8.55 14.35 19.76
C PRO A 167 8.67 15.79 20.28
N THR A 168 7.58 16.37 20.80
CA THR A 168 7.57 17.75 21.32
C THR A 168 8.03 17.82 22.78
N THR A 169 7.73 16.78 23.57
CA THR A 169 8.05 16.75 25.00
C THR A 169 9.13 15.73 25.36
N ASN A 170 9.54 14.88 24.43
CA ASN A 170 10.41 13.70 24.62
C ASN A 170 9.91 12.75 25.72
N LYS A 171 8.63 12.81 26.09
CA LYS A 171 8.03 11.94 27.09
C LYS A 171 7.48 10.68 26.45
N VAL A 172 7.67 9.54 27.10
CA VAL A 172 7.01 8.28 26.73
C VAL A 172 5.53 8.37 27.11
N LYS A 173 4.64 8.05 26.16
CA LYS A 173 3.20 7.97 26.35
C LYS A 173 2.73 6.55 26.07
N ARG A 174 1.81 6.05 26.90
CA ARG A 174 1.07 4.82 26.61
C ARG A 174 -0.13 5.18 25.75
N VAL A 175 -0.30 4.48 24.63
CA VAL A 175 -1.48 4.57 23.77
C VAL A 175 -2.17 3.23 23.81
N ALA A 176 -3.45 3.26 24.18
CA ALA A 176 -4.22 2.04 24.33
C ALA A 176 -4.28 1.25 23.02
N ALA A 177 -4.20 -0.08 23.07
CA ALA A 177 -4.34 -0.94 21.89
C ALA A 177 -5.65 -0.64 21.13
N SER A 178 -6.72 -0.39 21.90
CA SER A 178 -8.04 0.00 21.39
C SER A 178 -8.04 1.32 20.61
N THR A 179 -7.09 2.23 20.87
CA THR A 179 -6.91 3.47 20.11
C THR A 179 -6.44 3.19 18.67
N PHE A 180 -5.74 2.08 18.45
CA PHE A 180 -5.37 1.61 17.10
C PHE A 180 -6.50 0.87 16.40
N ALA A 181 -7.41 0.26 17.16
CA ALA A 181 -8.62 -0.40 16.63
C ALA A 181 -9.74 0.59 16.28
N THR A 182 -9.74 1.79 16.88
CA THR A 182 -10.80 2.80 16.70
C THR A 182 -10.37 4.01 15.86
N GLY A 183 -9.08 4.12 15.51
CA GLY A 183 -8.53 5.20 14.70
C GLY A 183 -7.46 4.72 13.73
N ALA A 184 -7.68 5.02 12.46
CA ALA A 184 -6.98 4.72 11.19
C ALA A 184 -5.43 4.74 11.13
N ASN A 185 -4.70 4.26 12.14
CA ASN A 185 -3.25 4.43 12.15
C ASN A 185 -2.51 3.31 11.41
N TRP A 186 -2.90 2.03 11.55
CA TRP A 186 -2.29 0.91 10.79
C TRP A 186 -3.23 -0.29 10.62
N SER A 187 -4.53 -0.04 10.47
CA SER A 187 -5.50 -1.12 10.44
C SER A 187 -5.53 -1.84 9.08
N LEU A 188 -5.41 -3.17 9.11
CA LEU A 188 -5.76 -4.07 7.99
C LEU A 188 -7.26 -4.01 7.65
N SER A 189 -8.08 -3.44 8.52
CA SER A 189 -9.45 -3.02 8.21
C SER A 189 -9.47 -1.50 8.23
N GLY A 190 -9.53 -0.80 7.10
CA GLY A 190 -9.33 0.65 7.03
C GLY A 190 -10.14 1.57 8.00
N ASN A 191 -10.35 2.80 7.56
CA ASN A 191 -10.97 3.88 8.30
C ASN A 191 -12.39 3.51 8.79
N ALA A 192 -12.94 4.18 9.81
CA ALA A 192 -14.35 4.00 10.20
C ALA A 192 -15.26 4.11 8.94
N ASN A 193 -16.06 3.05 8.69
CA ASN A 193 -16.81 2.72 7.46
C ASN A 193 -16.12 1.81 6.42
N THR A 194 -14.97 1.22 6.72
CA THR A 194 -14.41 0.15 5.88
C THR A 194 -14.65 -1.23 6.48
N ASP A 195 -15.08 -2.17 5.65
CA ASP A 195 -15.21 -3.59 6.00
C ASP A 195 -13.86 -4.32 5.82
N PRO A 196 -13.32 -4.99 6.88
CA PRO A 196 -12.11 -5.80 6.82
C PRO A 196 -12.10 -6.90 5.73
N ALA A 197 -13.27 -7.40 5.34
CA ALA A 197 -13.38 -8.41 4.29
C ALA A 197 -13.20 -7.81 2.88
N ASN A 198 -13.33 -6.48 2.75
CA ASN A 198 -13.53 -5.83 1.46
C ASN A 198 -12.60 -4.65 1.14
N ASN A 199 -11.92 -4.01 2.11
CA ASN A 199 -11.23 -2.73 1.90
C ASN A 199 -9.80 -2.67 2.46
N PHE A 200 -8.82 -2.33 1.61
CA PHE A 200 -7.44 -2.05 2.01
C PHE A 200 -6.96 -0.72 1.42
N LEU A 201 -6.35 0.13 2.28
CA LEU A 201 -5.70 1.43 1.98
C LEU A 201 -6.62 2.65 1.70
N GLY A 202 -6.99 3.36 2.77
CA GLY A 202 -7.14 4.82 2.74
C GLY A 202 -8.34 5.44 2.02
N THR A 203 -9.44 4.72 1.77
CA THR A 203 -10.60 5.31 1.05
C THR A 203 -11.82 5.56 1.95
N ASN A 204 -12.38 6.76 1.82
CA ASN A 204 -13.65 7.20 2.41
C ASN A 204 -14.84 6.69 1.56
N ASN A 205 -15.60 5.72 2.07
CA ASN A 205 -16.91 5.24 1.57
C ASN A 205 -17.03 4.82 0.08
N VAL A 206 -15.96 4.91 -0.72
CA VAL A 206 -15.91 4.47 -2.11
C VAL A 206 -14.59 3.76 -2.31
N GLU A 207 -14.65 2.45 -2.47
CA GLU A 207 -13.48 1.63 -2.75
C GLU A 207 -12.87 2.03 -4.09
N ARG A 208 -11.66 2.59 -4.08
CA ARG A 208 -10.96 3.05 -5.29
C ARG A 208 -9.91 2.06 -5.79
N LEU A 209 -9.39 1.18 -4.94
CA LEU A 209 -8.39 0.19 -5.29
C LEU A 209 -8.51 -1.02 -4.36
N ARG A 210 -8.68 -2.22 -4.91
CA ARG A 210 -8.63 -3.52 -4.22
C ARG A 210 -7.44 -4.29 -4.74
N VAL A 211 -6.67 -4.95 -3.87
CA VAL A 211 -5.77 -6.04 -4.26
C VAL A 211 -6.27 -7.31 -3.58
N ALA A 212 -6.76 -8.27 -4.36
CA ALA A 212 -7.31 -9.52 -3.85
C ALA A 212 -6.19 -10.52 -3.48
N ALA A 213 -6.52 -11.51 -2.64
CA ALA A 213 -5.58 -12.52 -2.16
C ALA A 213 -4.95 -13.38 -3.27
N ASN A 214 -5.53 -13.38 -4.47
CA ASN A 214 -4.99 -14.03 -5.67
C ASN A 214 -4.09 -13.10 -6.51
N GLY A 215 -3.77 -11.91 -6.02
CA GLY A 215 -2.95 -10.91 -6.71
C GLY A 215 -3.71 -10.02 -7.70
N ALA A 216 -5.03 -10.18 -7.85
CA ALA A 216 -5.83 -9.35 -8.76
C ALA A 216 -6.00 -7.92 -8.22
N VAL A 217 -5.84 -6.92 -9.08
CA VAL A 217 -5.98 -5.50 -8.71
C VAL A 217 -7.25 -4.92 -9.34
N SER A 218 -8.21 -4.48 -8.53
CA SER A 218 -9.47 -3.85 -8.98
C SER A 218 -9.45 -2.35 -8.67
N ILE A 219 -10.01 -1.52 -9.54
CA ILE A 219 -10.08 -0.06 -9.34
C ILE A 219 -11.55 0.38 -9.42
N GLY A 220 -12.09 0.93 -8.31
CA GLY A 220 -13.33 1.72 -8.31
C GLY A 220 -14.68 1.00 -8.18
N ASP A 221 -14.83 -0.11 -7.47
CA ASP A 221 -16.08 -0.89 -7.54
C ASP A 221 -16.54 -1.54 -6.23
N SER A 222 -17.78 -1.24 -5.81
CA SER A 222 -18.48 -1.94 -4.73
C SER A 222 -19.34 -3.12 -5.20
N ASN A 223 -19.42 -3.42 -6.51
CA ASN A 223 -20.27 -4.44 -7.12
C ASN A 223 -19.53 -5.18 -8.27
N PHE A 224 -18.90 -6.31 -7.92
CA PHE A 224 -18.10 -7.27 -8.71
C PHE A 224 -18.57 -7.69 -10.13
N ASN A 225 -19.66 -7.15 -10.67
CA ASN A 225 -20.17 -7.47 -12.01
C ASN A 225 -19.79 -6.45 -13.10
N THR A 226 -19.11 -5.35 -12.79
CA THR A 226 -18.75 -4.32 -13.78
C THR A 226 -17.35 -3.69 -13.62
N ALA A 227 -16.41 -4.35 -12.94
CA ALA A 227 -15.08 -3.80 -12.71
C ALA A 227 -14.32 -3.57 -14.02
N THR A 228 -14.34 -2.32 -14.48
CA THR A 228 -13.57 -1.84 -15.63
C THR A 228 -12.41 -1.02 -15.08
N LEU A 229 -11.20 -1.29 -15.55
CA LEU A 229 -10.07 -0.37 -15.37
C LEU A 229 -10.41 0.96 -16.05
N SER A 230 -11.00 1.91 -15.32
CA SER A 230 -11.35 3.22 -15.88
C SER A 230 -10.12 4.13 -15.87
N ILE A 231 -9.34 4.12 -16.95
CA ILE A 231 -8.30 5.14 -17.18
C ILE A 231 -9.01 6.41 -17.65
N ARG A 232 -9.21 7.37 -16.73
CA ARG A 232 -9.71 8.70 -17.07
C ARG A 232 -8.54 9.61 -17.42
N ALA A 233 -8.45 10.03 -18.68
CA ALA A 233 -7.86 11.32 -19.02
C ALA A 233 -9.00 12.34 -19.04
N GLU A 234 -8.81 13.53 -18.48
CA GLU A 234 -9.86 14.50 -18.11
C GLU A 234 -10.81 14.96 -19.24
N ASN A 235 -10.65 14.50 -20.49
CA ASN A 235 -11.56 14.84 -21.61
C ASN A 235 -11.93 13.70 -22.59
N THR A 236 -11.58 12.42 -22.35
CA THR A 236 -12.00 11.30 -23.24
C THR A 236 -12.27 10.01 -22.46
N ARG A 237 -13.41 9.37 -22.78
CA ARG A 237 -14.06 8.29 -22.02
C ARG A 237 -13.27 6.98 -22.12
N GLY A 238 -13.06 6.34 -20.97
CA GLY A 238 -12.08 5.27 -20.75
C GLY A 238 -12.35 3.94 -21.46
N VAL A 239 -11.25 3.22 -21.66
CA VAL A 239 -11.18 1.86 -22.21
C VAL A 239 -11.64 0.87 -21.15
N SER A 240 -12.68 0.08 -21.44
CA SER A 240 -13.19 -1.00 -20.60
C SER A 240 -12.63 -2.34 -21.08
N VAL A 241 -11.74 -2.95 -20.29
CA VAL A 241 -11.35 -4.36 -20.46
C VAL A 241 -12.16 -5.18 -19.47
N VAL A 242 -13.26 -5.78 -19.93
CA VAL A 242 -13.98 -6.80 -19.18
C VAL A 242 -13.56 -8.15 -19.72
N GLN A 243 -12.90 -8.98 -18.90
CA GLN A 243 -12.82 -10.41 -19.16
C GLN A 243 -14.10 -11.06 -18.64
N PRO A 244 -14.97 -11.66 -19.48
CA PRO A 244 -15.93 -12.61 -18.96
C PRO A 244 -15.16 -13.87 -18.53
N SER A 245 -15.28 -14.21 -17.25
CA SER A 245 -14.85 -15.50 -16.73
C SER A 245 -15.55 -16.62 -17.49
N THR A 246 -14.77 -17.65 -17.83
CA THR A 246 -15.14 -18.92 -18.48
C THR A 246 -15.43 -18.85 -20.00
N GLY A 247 -14.36 -18.89 -20.79
CA GLY A 247 -14.34 -19.68 -22.04
C GLY A 247 -14.67 -19.00 -23.36
N VAL A 248 -14.89 -17.68 -23.43
CA VAL A 248 -15.19 -17.01 -24.72
C VAL A 248 -14.54 -15.62 -24.77
N GLY A 249 -13.61 -15.43 -25.72
CA GLY A 249 -13.08 -14.17 -26.27
C GLY A 249 -12.78 -12.99 -25.32
N THR A 250 -11.52 -12.56 -25.26
CA THR A 250 -11.19 -11.22 -24.74
C THR A 250 -11.69 -10.16 -25.72
N ALA A 251 -12.69 -9.37 -25.35
CA ALA A 251 -13.17 -8.27 -26.18
C ALA A 251 -12.91 -6.92 -25.49
N LEU A 252 -12.35 -5.98 -26.25
CA LEU A 252 -12.28 -4.57 -25.87
C LEU A 252 -13.64 -3.95 -26.19
N TYR A 253 -14.42 -3.57 -25.17
CA TYR A 253 -15.73 -2.96 -25.36
C TYR A 253 -15.63 -1.44 -25.23
N TYR A 254 -15.88 -0.72 -26.32
CA TYR A 254 -16.13 0.71 -26.26
C TYR A 254 -17.65 0.94 -26.27
N GLN A 255 -18.22 1.37 -25.15
CA GLN A 255 -19.60 1.84 -25.08
C GLN A 255 -19.59 3.37 -25.00
N SER A 256 -20.06 4.04 -26.05
CA SER A 256 -20.42 5.46 -25.98
C SER A 256 -21.90 5.61 -25.59
N ASN A 257 -22.33 6.79 -25.15
CA ASN A 257 -23.75 7.08 -24.88
C ASN A 257 -24.67 6.90 -26.11
N PHE A 258 -24.10 6.62 -27.29
CA PHE A 258 -24.82 6.46 -28.55
C PHE A 258 -24.93 4.99 -28.99
N GLY A 259 -24.67 4.02 -28.10
CA GLY A 259 -24.95 2.59 -28.36
C GLY A 259 -24.06 1.93 -29.43
N LYS A 260 -22.96 2.57 -29.85
CA LYS A 260 -22.04 2.01 -30.83
C LYS A 260 -21.06 1.06 -30.14
N LEU A 261 -21.25 -0.23 -30.34
CA LEU A 261 -20.36 -1.30 -29.89
C LEU A 261 -19.27 -1.50 -30.93
N VAL A 262 -18.02 -1.28 -30.53
CA VAL A 262 -16.85 -1.79 -31.24
C VAL A 262 -16.35 -2.97 -30.44
N SER A 263 -16.33 -4.16 -31.03
CA SER A 263 -15.74 -5.35 -30.43
C SER A 263 -14.69 -5.96 -31.37
N TRP A 264 -13.55 -6.29 -30.79
CA TRP A 264 -12.62 -7.24 -31.38
C TRP A 264 -12.91 -8.58 -30.73
N ASN A 265 -13.33 -9.57 -31.51
CA ASN A 265 -13.61 -10.90 -30.98
C ASN A 265 -12.77 -11.94 -31.70
N ARG A 266 -12.20 -12.87 -30.93
CA ARG A 266 -11.54 -14.05 -31.44
C ARG A 266 -12.51 -15.22 -31.30
N TYR A 267 -13.19 -15.55 -32.40
CA TYR A 267 -14.01 -16.76 -32.50
C TYR A 267 -13.24 -17.78 -33.36
N GLY A 268 -12.91 -18.95 -32.80
CA GLY A 268 -12.44 -20.09 -33.58
C GLY A 268 -11.05 -19.97 -34.25
N GLY A 269 -10.28 -18.90 -34.02
CA GLY A 269 -8.92 -18.74 -34.54
C GLY A 269 -8.68 -17.46 -35.33
N ASP A 270 -9.74 -16.79 -35.77
CA ASP A 270 -9.68 -15.57 -36.57
C ASP A 270 -10.05 -14.32 -35.74
N ASP A 271 -9.34 -13.22 -36.00
CA ASP A 271 -9.61 -11.92 -35.37
C ASP A 271 -10.65 -11.17 -36.20
N SER A 272 -11.80 -10.90 -35.60
CA SER A 272 -12.93 -10.26 -36.28
C SER A 272 -13.29 -8.93 -35.64
N PHE A 273 -13.46 -7.90 -36.47
CA PHE A 273 -13.91 -6.58 -36.08
C PHE A 273 -15.39 -6.44 -36.39
N PHE A 274 -16.23 -6.45 -35.35
CA PHE A 274 -17.67 -6.29 -35.50
C PHE A 274 -18.09 -4.86 -35.13
N ILE A 275 -18.76 -4.18 -36.07
CA ILE A 275 -19.59 -3.01 -35.75
C ILE A 275 -21.05 -3.44 -35.85
N ALA A 276 -21.65 -3.76 -34.71
CA ALA A 276 -23.07 -4.04 -34.60
C ALA A 276 -23.79 -2.83 -34.01
N ALA A 277 -24.86 -2.38 -34.67
CA ALA A 277 -25.76 -1.37 -34.14
C ALA A 277 -27.16 -1.97 -34.00
N ASN A 278 -27.74 -1.86 -32.81
CA ASN A 278 -29.15 -2.19 -32.60
C ASN A 278 -30.00 -1.09 -33.25
N GLY A 279 -30.53 -1.34 -34.45
CA GLY A 279 -31.62 -0.55 -35.04
C GLY A 279 -31.26 0.64 -35.95
N ALA A 280 -29.98 0.89 -36.28
CA ALA A 280 -29.59 1.87 -37.31
C ALA A 280 -28.19 1.55 -37.88
N LEU A 281 -27.89 2.01 -39.10
CA LEU A 281 -26.72 1.62 -39.92
C LEU A 281 -25.38 1.59 -39.14
N GLY A 282 -24.78 0.40 -39.03
CA GLY A 282 -23.38 0.26 -38.64
C GLY A 282 -22.47 0.71 -39.78
N GLN A 283 -21.99 1.95 -39.75
CA GLN A 283 -21.08 2.48 -40.77
C GLN A 283 -19.63 2.47 -40.27
N ILE A 284 -18.73 1.91 -41.09
CA ILE A 284 -17.29 2.14 -41.02
C ILE A 284 -16.99 3.36 -41.91
N VAL A 285 -16.52 4.46 -41.32
CA VAL A 285 -16.14 5.68 -42.03
C VAL A 285 -14.64 5.88 -41.88
N PHE A 286 -13.90 5.81 -42.99
CA PHE A 286 -12.51 6.27 -43.06
C PHE A 286 -12.51 7.67 -43.67
N GLY A 287 -12.20 8.69 -42.88
CA GLY A 287 -12.05 10.07 -43.39
C GLY A 287 -10.66 10.29 -44.01
N GLY A 288 -10.56 11.17 -45.00
CA GLY A 288 -9.28 11.56 -45.64
C GLY A 288 -8.89 10.73 -46.87
N THR A 289 -7.61 10.78 -47.27
CA THR A 289 -7.02 10.04 -48.42
C THR A 289 -6.68 8.58 -48.08
N ASN A 290 -7.38 7.98 -47.10
CA ASN A 290 -7.02 6.67 -46.55
C ASN A 290 -7.68 5.53 -47.35
N ASP A 291 -6.90 4.50 -47.66
CA ASP A 291 -7.38 3.28 -48.31
C ASP A 291 -7.91 2.28 -47.28
N LEU A 292 -9.01 1.61 -47.61
CA LEU A 292 -9.47 0.41 -46.92
C LEU A 292 -8.97 -0.82 -47.69
N ILE A 293 -7.92 -1.44 -47.18
CA ILE A 293 -7.28 -2.60 -47.81
C ILE A 293 -7.86 -3.88 -47.21
N PHE A 294 -8.52 -4.69 -48.03
CA PHE A 294 -8.94 -6.05 -47.68
C PHE A 294 -8.04 -7.06 -48.37
N THR A 295 -7.41 -7.93 -47.59
CA THR A 295 -6.63 -9.07 -48.09
C THR A 295 -7.03 -10.32 -47.28
N PRO A 296 -7.44 -11.44 -47.91
CA PRO A 296 -7.41 -11.72 -49.34
C PRO A 296 -8.69 -11.31 -50.11
N ASN A 297 -9.83 -11.15 -49.44
CA ASN A 297 -11.12 -10.91 -50.09
C ASN A 297 -11.99 -9.91 -49.31
N LEU A 298 -12.83 -9.17 -50.05
CA LEU A 298 -13.95 -8.41 -49.50
C LEU A 298 -15.25 -9.16 -49.85
N SER A 299 -16.00 -9.59 -48.84
CA SER A 299 -17.35 -10.13 -49.03
C SER A 299 -18.38 -9.06 -48.69
N ILE A 300 -19.36 -8.85 -49.57
CA ILE A 300 -20.52 -8.00 -49.33
C ILE A 300 -21.75 -8.92 -49.42
N GLY A 301 -22.06 -9.58 -48.30
CA GLY A 301 -23.25 -10.41 -48.12
C GLY A 301 -24.19 -9.80 -47.09
N SER A 302 -25.47 -10.17 -47.13
CA SER A 302 -26.45 -9.78 -46.12
C SER A 302 -27.26 -10.99 -45.68
N TYR A 303 -27.71 -10.98 -44.43
CA TYR A 303 -28.75 -11.88 -43.91
C TYR A 303 -30.16 -11.46 -44.37
N THR A 304 -30.28 -10.35 -45.12
CA THR A 304 -31.51 -9.80 -45.72
C THR A 304 -31.26 -9.35 -47.18
N VAL A 305 -32.31 -9.09 -47.96
CA VAL A 305 -32.26 -8.95 -49.43
C VAL A 305 -31.55 -7.70 -50.01
N ASP A 306 -30.95 -6.81 -49.21
CA ASP A 306 -30.53 -5.46 -49.66
C ASP A 306 -29.01 -5.20 -49.70
N ALA A 307 -28.16 -6.23 -49.78
CA ALA A 307 -26.72 -6.02 -49.91
C ALA A 307 -26.39 -5.25 -51.21
N ARG A 308 -25.79 -4.05 -51.09
CA ARG A 308 -25.39 -3.23 -52.25
C ARG A 308 -23.98 -2.66 -52.08
N LEU A 309 -23.11 -2.94 -53.04
CA LEU A 309 -21.90 -2.14 -53.27
C LEU A 309 -22.30 -0.82 -53.94
N ARG A 310 -22.14 0.31 -53.25
CA ARG A 310 -22.40 1.64 -53.79
C ARG A 310 -21.08 2.39 -53.99
N VAL A 311 -20.83 2.87 -55.20
CA VAL A 311 -19.60 3.59 -55.59
C VAL A 311 -19.98 4.94 -56.19
N ASN A 312 -19.62 6.05 -55.52
CA ASN A 312 -19.95 7.43 -55.93
C ASN A 312 -18.68 8.30 -56.05
N PRO A 313 -17.86 8.11 -57.10
CA PRO A 313 -16.67 8.93 -57.31
C PRO A 313 -17.06 10.36 -57.72
N THR A 314 -16.21 11.35 -57.41
CA THR A 314 -16.36 12.72 -57.92
C THR A 314 -15.83 12.84 -59.36
N ALA A 315 -16.12 13.96 -60.02
CA ALA A 315 -15.52 14.26 -61.34
C ALA A 315 -14.00 14.22 -61.23
N ALA A 316 -13.35 13.41 -62.06
CA ALA A 316 -11.92 13.04 -62.06
C ALA A 316 -11.49 11.81 -61.23
N GLN A 317 -12.38 11.15 -60.49
CA GLN A 317 -12.07 9.90 -59.78
C GLN A 317 -12.56 8.66 -60.54
N LYS A 318 -11.74 7.60 -60.55
CA LYS A 318 -12.16 6.27 -61.04
C LYS A 318 -12.94 5.59 -59.92
N GLY A 319 -14.18 5.15 -60.20
CA GLY A 319 -15.01 4.46 -59.20
C GLY A 319 -14.52 3.05 -58.88
N VAL A 320 -14.34 2.23 -59.91
CA VAL A 320 -13.84 0.85 -59.79
C VAL A 320 -12.63 0.70 -60.70
N ILE A 321 -11.53 0.19 -60.15
CA ILE A 321 -10.35 -0.24 -60.90
C ILE A 321 -10.18 -1.73 -60.65
N VAL A 322 -10.21 -2.52 -61.72
CA VAL A 322 -9.88 -3.95 -61.66
C VAL A 322 -8.54 -4.13 -62.37
N GLN A 323 -7.53 -4.58 -61.64
CA GLN A 323 -6.18 -4.77 -62.16
C GLN A 323 -5.80 -6.25 -62.10
N ALA A 324 -5.28 -6.76 -63.22
CA ALA A 324 -4.77 -8.12 -63.30
C ALA A 324 -3.51 -8.28 -62.44
N ALA A 325 -3.38 -9.43 -61.76
CA ALA A 325 -2.08 -9.86 -61.27
C ALA A 325 -1.16 -10.23 -62.45
N ALA A 326 0.16 -10.23 -62.23
CA ALA A 326 1.08 -10.78 -63.22
C ALA A 326 0.70 -12.22 -63.56
N SER A 327 0.52 -12.53 -64.84
CA SER A 327 0.09 -13.85 -65.33
C SER A 327 -1.32 -14.27 -64.87
N GLN A 328 -2.24 -13.33 -64.69
CA GLN A 328 -3.66 -13.65 -64.44
C GLN A 328 -4.20 -14.63 -65.51
N SER A 329 -4.73 -15.77 -65.07
CA SER A 329 -5.36 -16.77 -65.95
C SER A 329 -6.88 -16.79 -65.87
N ALA A 330 -7.46 -16.30 -64.76
CA ALA A 330 -8.90 -16.18 -64.57
C ALA A 330 -9.47 -14.85 -65.10
N ASN A 331 -10.80 -14.77 -65.21
CA ASN A 331 -11.49 -13.54 -65.58
C ASN A 331 -11.25 -12.41 -64.56
N LEU A 332 -11.15 -11.17 -65.04
CA LEU A 332 -11.02 -9.97 -64.21
C LEU A 332 -12.35 -9.57 -63.56
N LEU A 333 -13.45 -9.78 -64.29
CA LEU A 333 -14.81 -9.51 -63.81
C LEU A 333 -15.74 -10.60 -64.34
N GLU A 334 -16.66 -11.05 -63.49
CA GLU A 334 -17.74 -11.96 -63.85
C GLU A 334 -19.07 -11.44 -63.27
N LEU A 335 -20.10 -11.45 -64.10
CA LEU A 335 -21.49 -11.36 -63.68
C LEU A 335 -22.05 -12.77 -63.71
N GLN A 336 -22.45 -13.31 -62.56
CA GLN A 336 -22.97 -14.67 -62.45
C GLN A 336 -24.44 -14.68 -62.04
N ASP A 337 -25.13 -15.78 -62.36
CA ASP A 337 -26.42 -16.08 -61.74
C ASP A 337 -26.25 -16.72 -60.35
N SER A 338 -27.36 -17.03 -59.68
CA SER A 338 -27.35 -17.65 -58.35
C SER A 338 -26.82 -19.08 -58.32
N ALA A 339 -26.68 -19.74 -59.47
CA ALA A 339 -26.07 -21.06 -59.60
C ALA A 339 -24.55 -21.00 -59.88
N GLY A 340 -24.00 -19.79 -60.03
CA GLY A 340 -22.58 -19.55 -60.34
C GLY A 340 -22.26 -19.58 -61.84
N THR A 341 -23.27 -19.58 -62.73
CA THR A 341 -23.06 -19.53 -64.17
C THR A 341 -22.65 -18.12 -64.59
N VAL A 342 -21.54 -17.98 -65.31
CA VAL A 342 -21.07 -16.69 -65.84
C VAL A 342 -21.96 -16.23 -67.01
N LEU A 343 -22.69 -15.15 -66.80
CA LEU A 343 -23.54 -14.49 -67.79
C LEU A 343 -22.74 -13.56 -68.70
N THR A 344 -21.85 -12.77 -68.10
CA THR A 344 -20.94 -11.85 -68.81
C THR A 344 -19.61 -11.85 -68.08
N SER A 345 -18.50 -11.83 -68.82
CA SER A 345 -17.16 -11.74 -68.22
C SER A 345 -16.26 -10.77 -68.96
N VAL A 346 -15.29 -10.23 -68.23
CA VAL A 346 -14.07 -9.64 -68.79
C VAL A 346 -12.94 -10.62 -68.52
N ASN A 347 -12.34 -11.19 -69.57
CA ASN A 347 -11.28 -12.17 -69.38
C ASN A 347 -9.95 -11.52 -68.94
N ALA A 348 -8.92 -12.33 -68.68
CA ALA A 348 -7.59 -11.86 -68.26
C ALA A 348 -6.95 -10.84 -69.21
N SER A 349 -7.28 -10.89 -70.51
CA SER A 349 -6.79 -9.96 -71.53
C SER A 349 -7.68 -8.74 -71.75
N GLY A 350 -8.75 -8.56 -70.95
CA GLY A 350 -9.68 -7.44 -71.06
C GLY A 350 -10.79 -7.61 -72.10
N ALA A 351 -10.91 -8.78 -72.75
CA ALA A 351 -11.97 -9.04 -73.72
C ALA A 351 -13.30 -9.28 -73.01
N VAL A 352 -14.36 -8.62 -73.49
CA VAL A 352 -15.73 -8.80 -72.99
C VAL A 352 -16.38 -9.99 -73.70
N ARG A 353 -16.87 -10.95 -72.93
CA ARG A 353 -17.70 -12.05 -73.42
C ARG A 353 -19.13 -11.86 -72.92
N ALA A 354 -20.05 -11.55 -73.83
CA ALA A 354 -21.47 -11.35 -73.57
C ALA A 354 -22.28 -12.13 -74.62
N PRO A 355 -22.69 -13.39 -74.35
CA PRO A 355 -23.32 -14.26 -75.35
C PRO A 355 -24.63 -13.71 -75.95
N ASN A 356 -25.36 -12.90 -75.19
CA ASN A 356 -26.64 -12.29 -75.60
C ASN A 356 -26.53 -10.76 -75.59
N LEU A 357 -25.64 -10.19 -76.40
CA LEU A 357 -25.47 -8.74 -76.49
C LEU A 357 -26.64 -8.10 -77.25
N ALA A 358 -27.52 -7.40 -76.53
CA ALA A 358 -28.54 -6.53 -77.11
C ALA A 358 -28.00 -5.09 -77.20
N LEU A 359 -27.97 -4.52 -78.41
CA LEU A 359 -27.60 -3.12 -78.65
C LEU A 359 -28.87 -2.28 -78.75
N THR A 360 -29.18 -1.50 -77.71
CA THR A 360 -30.36 -0.60 -77.67
C THR A 360 -29.94 0.86 -77.75
N GLY A 361 -30.77 1.71 -78.36
CA GLY A 361 -30.47 3.16 -78.46
C GLY A 361 -29.44 3.50 -79.54
N LEU A 362 -29.30 2.66 -80.57
CA LEU A 362 -28.49 2.98 -81.74
C LEU A 362 -29.07 4.22 -82.45
N ALA A 363 -28.20 5.16 -82.83
CA ALA A 363 -28.60 6.31 -83.62
C ALA A 363 -29.08 5.87 -85.02
N THR A 364 -30.01 6.61 -85.61
CA THR A 364 -30.39 6.40 -87.02
C THR A 364 -29.19 6.70 -87.90
N GLY A 365 -28.75 5.73 -88.70
CA GLY A 365 -27.54 5.88 -89.48
C GLY A 365 -27.63 6.94 -90.57
N ALA A 366 -26.57 7.72 -90.76
CA ALA A 366 -26.37 8.56 -91.93
C ALA A 366 -25.69 7.75 -93.06
N GLY A 367 -25.82 8.20 -94.32
CA GLY A 367 -25.15 7.53 -95.46
C GLY A 367 -23.62 7.53 -95.41
N THR A 368 -23.02 8.25 -94.46
CA THR A 368 -21.58 8.29 -94.18
C THR A 368 -21.16 7.32 -93.07
N ASP A 369 -22.10 6.64 -92.41
CA ASP A 369 -21.79 5.83 -91.24
C ASP A 369 -21.12 4.51 -91.64
N ASP A 370 -20.01 4.24 -90.98
CA ASP A 370 -19.24 3.03 -91.19
C ASP A 370 -20.04 1.78 -90.80
N VAL A 371 -19.77 0.66 -91.49
CA VAL A 371 -20.37 -0.64 -91.20
C VAL A 371 -19.39 -1.48 -90.39
N LEU A 372 -19.88 -2.14 -89.34
CA LEU A 372 -19.13 -3.19 -88.66
C LEU A 372 -19.30 -4.50 -89.44
N VAL A 373 -18.18 -5.09 -89.87
CA VAL A 373 -18.15 -6.42 -90.49
C VAL A 373 -17.30 -7.36 -89.67
N ILE A 374 -17.53 -8.66 -89.82
CA ILE A 374 -16.70 -9.71 -89.22
C ILE A 374 -15.80 -10.27 -90.32
N ASP A 375 -14.50 -10.40 -90.04
CA ASP A 375 -13.57 -11.03 -90.98
C ASP A 375 -13.49 -12.55 -90.83
N GLY A 376 -12.73 -13.21 -91.71
CA GLY A 376 -12.54 -14.66 -91.67
C GLY A 376 -11.84 -15.18 -90.40
N SER A 377 -11.34 -14.29 -89.55
CA SER A 377 -10.71 -14.60 -88.26
C SER A 377 -11.62 -14.25 -87.07
N ASN A 378 -12.89 -13.94 -87.32
CA ASN A 378 -13.90 -13.51 -86.34
C ASN A 378 -13.59 -12.17 -85.64
N ASN A 379 -12.74 -11.33 -86.21
CA ASN A 379 -12.53 -9.98 -85.70
C ASN A 379 -13.63 -9.05 -86.23
N VAL A 380 -14.25 -8.29 -85.33
CA VAL A 380 -15.12 -7.17 -85.72
C VAL A 380 -14.23 -6.02 -86.17
N LYS A 381 -14.42 -5.57 -87.41
CA LYS A 381 -13.68 -4.44 -87.98
C LYS A 381 -14.64 -3.40 -88.54
N ARG A 382 -14.26 -2.13 -88.40
CA ARG A 382 -14.98 -1.00 -88.96
C ARG A 382 -14.56 -0.82 -90.41
N VAL A 383 -15.53 -0.83 -91.31
CA VAL A 383 -15.32 -0.62 -92.75
C VAL A 383 -16.00 0.68 -93.12
N ALA A 384 -15.23 1.58 -93.72
CA ALA A 384 -15.72 2.89 -94.07
C ALA A 384 -16.95 2.79 -94.98
N ALA A 385 -17.95 3.65 -94.80
CA ALA A 385 -19.11 3.67 -95.71
C ALA A 385 -18.67 3.82 -97.18
N SER A 386 -17.64 4.64 -97.42
CA SER A 386 -17.06 4.91 -98.74
C SER A 386 -16.37 3.72 -99.40
N THR A 387 -15.99 2.69 -98.64
CA THR A 387 -15.44 1.44 -99.21
C THR A 387 -16.50 0.53 -99.81
N PHE A 388 -17.78 0.75 -99.50
CA PHE A 388 -18.90 0.12 -100.19
C PHE A 388 -19.25 1.01 -101.39
N ALA A 389 -18.65 0.73 -102.56
CA ALA A 389 -18.86 1.51 -103.77
C ALA A 389 -20.36 1.64 -104.11
N THR A 390 -20.77 2.82 -104.57
CA THR A 390 -22.14 3.12 -104.99
C THR A 390 -22.63 2.09 -106.01
N GLY A 391 -23.55 1.22 -105.59
CA GLY A 391 -24.31 0.33 -106.49
C GLY A 391 -23.92 -1.15 -106.55
N ALA A 392 -22.95 -1.66 -105.76
CA ALA A 392 -22.47 -3.05 -105.96
C ALA A 392 -22.76 -4.08 -104.84
N ASN A 393 -23.05 -3.69 -103.60
CA ASN A 393 -22.99 -4.67 -102.48
C ASN A 393 -24.33 -5.07 -101.87
N TRP A 394 -25.41 -4.33 -102.17
CA TRP A 394 -26.79 -4.76 -101.95
C TRP A 394 -27.56 -4.49 -103.24
N SER A 395 -27.20 -5.25 -104.28
CA SER A 395 -27.81 -5.11 -105.59
C SER A 395 -29.30 -5.50 -105.53
N LEU A 396 -30.19 -4.55 -105.80
CA LEU A 396 -31.62 -4.76 -106.08
C LEU A 396 -31.85 -5.48 -107.43
N SER A 397 -30.81 -5.71 -108.24
CA SER A 397 -30.86 -6.67 -109.35
C SER A 397 -30.36 -8.02 -108.83
N GLY A 398 -31.20 -9.05 -108.90
CA GLY A 398 -30.82 -10.36 -108.35
C GLY A 398 -29.62 -10.98 -109.06
N ASN A 399 -29.15 -12.09 -108.48
CA ASN A 399 -28.00 -12.84 -108.97
C ASN A 399 -28.12 -13.12 -110.48
N ALA A 400 -26.99 -13.24 -111.19
CA ALA A 400 -27.00 -13.60 -112.60
C ALA A 400 -27.92 -14.82 -112.84
N ASN A 401 -28.97 -14.61 -113.65
CA ASN A 401 -30.13 -15.48 -113.95
C ASN A 401 -31.48 -15.16 -113.26
N THR A 402 -31.61 -14.09 -112.47
CA THR A 402 -32.93 -13.60 -112.04
C THR A 402 -33.46 -12.52 -112.99
N ASP A 403 -34.63 -12.75 -113.56
CA ASP A 403 -35.38 -11.80 -114.41
C ASP A 403 -36.36 -10.99 -113.54
N PRO A 404 -36.31 -9.64 -113.55
CA PRO A 404 -37.25 -8.78 -112.83
C PRO A 404 -38.72 -9.02 -113.18
N ALA A 405 -39.03 -9.61 -114.34
CA ALA A 405 -40.40 -9.92 -114.72
C ALA A 405 -40.93 -11.21 -114.08
N ASN A 406 -40.06 -12.10 -113.57
CA ASN A 406 -40.47 -13.45 -113.14
C ASN A 406 -40.01 -13.87 -111.73
N ASN A 407 -38.94 -13.31 -111.16
CA ASN A 407 -38.51 -13.64 -109.79
C ASN A 407 -37.82 -12.45 -109.12
N PHE A 408 -38.53 -11.79 -108.21
CA PHE A 408 -37.93 -10.88 -107.24
C PHE A 408 -37.27 -11.68 -106.11
N LEU A 409 -36.07 -11.26 -105.70
CA LEU A 409 -35.41 -11.81 -104.52
C LEU A 409 -36.31 -11.62 -103.29
N GLY A 410 -36.96 -12.70 -102.86
CA GLY A 410 -37.92 -12.69 -101.75
C GLY A 410 -39.13 -13.63 -101.87
N THR A 411 -39.08 -14.69 -102.70
CA THR A 411 -39.91 -15.89 -102.49
C THR A 411 -39.03 -17.09 -102.20
#